data_AF-A0A800A3G3-F1
#
_entry.id   AF-A0A800A3G3-F1
#
_cell.length_a   1.000
_cell.length_b   1.000
_cell.length_c   1.000
_cell.angle_alpha   90.00
_cell.angle_beta   90.00
_cell.angle_gamma   90.00
#
_symmetry.space_group_name_H-M   'P 1'
#
loop_
_entity.id
_entity.type
_entity.pdbx_description
1 polymer ?
#
loop_
_entity_poly.entity_id
_entity_poly.type
_entity_poly.pdbx_seq_one_letter_code
_entity_poly.pdbx_strand_id
1 'polypeptide(L)'
;MHLKWIGRMAIILGLFLTVAVSAKAAGKDDPPPYTIINGKVDFGTYNGYRRYHNSCHRCHGPDAVGSSFAPSLMESLRDLDEDQFNNIVVNGRIDGKIGFSDDDSKPAASQSGAGE
;
A
#
# COMPACT_ATOMS: atom_id res chain seq x y z
N MET A 1 -52.38 0.47 23.16
CA MET A 1 -51.69 -0.57 22.37
C MET A 1 -50.39 -0.07 21.70
N HIS A 2 -49.66 0.92 22.25
CA HIS A 2 -48.46 1.47 21.59
C HIS A 2 -47.14 1.36 22.38
N LEU A 3 -47.14 0.73 23.56
CA LEU A 3 -45.96 0.73 24.44
C LEU A 3 -45.11 -0.56 24.39
N LYS A 4 -45.41 -1.50 23.48
CA LYS A 4 -44.68 -2.78 23.33
C LYS A 4 -43.67 -2.78 22.17
N TRP A 5 -43.52 -1.65 21.46
CA TRP A 5 -42.71 -1.53 20.23
C TRP A 5 -41.46 -0.64 20.38
N ILE A 6 -40.94 -0.47 21.59
CA ILE A 6 -39.69 0.29 21.81
C ILE A 6 -38.57 -0.63 22.34
N GLY A 7 -38.94 -1.77 22.95
CA GLY A 7 -37.97 -2.72 23.54
C GLY A 7 -37.26 -3.68 22.58
N ARG A 8 -37.57 -3.64 21.26
CA ARG A 8 -37.00 -4.59 20.28
C ARG A 8 -35.99 -4.00 19.31
N MET A 9 -35.79 -2.68 19.29
CA MET A 9 -34.84 -2.05 18.35
C MET A 9 -33.48 -1.72 18.95
N ALA A 10 -33.28 -1.92 20.26
CA ALA A 10 -32.03 -1.56 20.94
C ALA A 10 -30.96 -2.68 20.98
N ILE A 11 -31.19 -3.86 20.38
CA ILE A 11 -30.30 -5.04 20.52
C ILE A 11 -29.56 -5.41 19.21
N ILE A 12 -29.66 -4.62 18.12
CA ILE A 12 -28.97 -4.93 16.85
C ILE A 12 -27.73 -4.03 16.59
N LEU A 13 -27.34 -3.17 17.53
CA LEU A 13 -26.16 -2.31 17.38
C LEU A 13 -25.03 -2.73 18.35
N GLY A 14 -24.56 -3.97 18.26
CA GLY A 14 -23.62 -4.52 19.25
C GLY A 14 -22.53 -5.46 18.75
N LEU A 15 -22.31 -5.58 17.43
CA LEU A 15 -21.26 -6.48 16.94
C LEU A 15 -20.62 -6.00 15.62
N PHE A 16 -20.00 -4.82 15.65
CA PHE A 16 -18.87 -4.57 14.76
C PHE A 16 -17.62 -5.10 15.44
N LEU A 17 -17.42 -6.40 15.25
CA LEU A 17 -16.23 -7.14 15.64
C LEU A 17 -15.01 -6.45 15.02
N THR A 18 -14.11 -5.97 15.88
CA THR A 18 -12.81 -5.42 15.49
C THR A 18 -12.00 -6.53 14.80
N VAL A 19 -11.93 -6.50 13.47
CA VAL A 19 -10.94 -7.29 12.74
C VAL A 19 -9.63 -6.53 12.84
N ALA A 20 -8.80 -6.91 13.81
CA ALA A 20 -7.39 -6.55 13.78
C ALA A 20 -6.73 -7.37 12.66
N VAL A 21 -6.53 -6.74 11.49
CA VAL A 21 -5.59 -7.27 10.49
C VAL A 21 -4.19 -7.06 11.07
N SER A 22 -3.50 -8.15 11.37
CA SER A 22 -2.06 -8.14 11.65
C SER A 22 -1.34 -8.47 10.35
N ALA A 23 -0.64 -7.50 9.78
CA ALA A 23 0.25 -7.72 8.65
C ALA A 23 1.53 -8.39 9.17
N LYS A 24 1.76 -9.65 8.77
CA LYS A 24 3.01 -10.37 9.05
C LYS A 24 3.84 -10.39 7.77
N ALA A 25 5.09 -9.91 7.86
CA ALA A 25 6.05 -10.02 6.76
C ALA A 25 6.24 -11.49 6.37
N ALA A 26 6.07 -11.77 5.07
CA ALA A 26 6.13 -13.12 4.52
C ALA A 26 7.58 -13.64 4.52
N GLY A 27 7.83 -14.71 5.29
CA GLY A 27 9.06 -15.47 5.24
C GLY A 27 9.16 -16.31 3.96
N LYS A 28 10.37 -16.79 3.65
CA LYS A 28 10.66 -17.65 2.48
C LYS A 28 9.81 -18.94 2.38
N ASP A 29 9.18 -19.35 3.48
CA ASP A 29 8.34 -20.55 3.56
C ASP A 29 6.84 -20.21 3.60
N ASP A 30 6.48 -18.91 3.61
CA ASP A 30 5.10 -18.47 3.60
C ASP A 30 4.52 -18.61 2.18
N PRO A 31 3.22 -18.96 2.05
CA PRO A 31 2.58 -18.98 0.76
C PRO A 31 2.66 -17.60 0.11
N PRO A 32 2.84 -17.52 -1.22
CA PRO A 32 2.91 -16.24 -1.91
C PRO A 32 1.64 -15.41 -1.64
N PRO A 33 1.73 -14.07 -1.60
CA PRO A 33 0.60 -13.19 -1.30
C PRO A 33 -0.40 -13.06 -2.46
N TYR A 34 -0.36 -13.99 -3.42
CA TYR A 34 -1.18 -14.01 -4.62
C TYR A 34 -1.55 -15.45 -4.98
N THR A 35 -2.56 -15.60 -5.83
CA THR A 35 -2.96 -16.92 -6.35
C THR A 35 -2.92 -16.96 -7.87
N ILE A 36 -2.65 -18.13 -8.42
CA ILE A 36 -2.70 -18.39 -9.87
C ILE A 36 -3.65 -19.54 -10.13
N ILE A 37 -4.70 -19.29 -10.93
CA ILE A 37 -5.68 -20.29 -11.35
C ILE A 37 -5.77 -20.26 -12.87
N ASN A 38 -5.51 -21.41 -13.53
CA ASN A 38 -5.56 -21.54 -14.99
C ASN A 38 -4.70 -20.48 -15.72
N GLY A 39 -3.50 -20.20 -15.19
CA GLY A 39 -2.58 -19.21 -15.76
C GLY A 39 -2.99 -17.74 -15.57
N LYS A 40 -4.02 -17.47 -14.77
CA LYS A 40 -4.45 -16.11 -14.41
C LYS A 40 -4.13 -15.84 -12.95
N VAL A 41 -3.53 -14.67 -12.70
CA VAL A 41 -3.36 -14.15 -11.34
C VAL A 41 -4.70 -13.66 -10.78
N ASP A 42 -4.79 -13.54 -9.46
CA ASP A 42 -5.95 -12.95 -8.80
C ASP A 42 -6.16 -11.46 -9.19
N PHE A 43 -7.36 -10.96 -8.90
CA PHE A 43 -7.77 -9.60 -9.27
C PHE A 43 -6.92 -8.51 -8.61
N GLY A 44 -6.47 -8.72 -7.36
CA GLY A 44 -5.62 -7.78 -6.64
C GLY A 44 -4.26 -7.62 -7.33
N THR A 45 -3.62 -8.76 -7.63
CA THR A 45 -2.35 -8.83 -8.35
C THR A 45 -2.45 -8.18 -9.74
N TYR A 46 -3.49 -8.50 -10.51
CA TYR A 46 -3.71 -7.89 -11.82
C TYR A 46 -3.91 -6.36 -11.74
N ASN A 47 -4.68 -5.91 -10.76
CA ASN A 47 -4.92 -4.49 -10.53
C ASN A 47 -3.68 -3.72 -10.08
N GLY A 48 -2.83 -4.35 -9.27
CA GLY A 48 -1.54 -3.82 -8.87
C GLY A 48 -0.62 -3.65 -10.07
N TYR A 49 -0.49 -4.68 -10.91
CA TYR A 49 0.30 -4.64 -12.15
C TYR A 49 -0.10 -3.47 -13.05
N ARG A 50 -1.41 -3.27 -13.27
CA ARG A 50 -1.91 -2.16 -14.10
C ARG A 50 -1.57 -0.79 -13.53
N ARG A 51 -1.65 -0.61 -12.20
CA ARG A 51 -1.30 0.66 -11.55
C ARG A 51 0.22 0.92 -11.60
N TYR A 52 1.00 -0.12 -11.36
CA TYR A 52 2.45 -0.07 -11.49
C TYR A 52 2.88 0.37 -12.89
N HIS A 53 2.31 -0.25 -13.92
CA HIS A 53 2.57 0.12 -15.32
C HIS A 53 1.97 1.45 -15.76
N ASN A 54 1.02 2.01 -15.02
CA ASN A 54 0.50 3.34 -15.35
C ASN A 54 1.37 4.46 -14.77
N SER A 55 1.94 4.26 -13.59
CA SER A 55 2.51 5.37 -12.82
C SER A 55 3.94 5.15 -12.31
N CYS A 56 4.39 3.91 -12.14
CA CYS A 56 5.61 3.59 -11.39
C CYS A 56 6.75 3.09 -12.29
N HIS A 57 6.42 2.31 -13.33
CA HIS A 57 7.40 1.62 -14.17
C HIS A 57 8.40 2.57 -14.87
N ARG A 58 7.99 3.83 -15.11
CA ARG A 58 8.85 4.84 -15.75
C ARG A 58 10.17 5.03 -15.01
N CYS A 59 10.13 5.00 -13.67
CA CYS A 59 11.33 5.18 -12.84
C CYS A 59 11.83 3.84 -12.30
N HIS A 60 10.93 2.92 -11.92
CA HIS A 60 11.29 1.65 -11.30
C HIS A 60 11.54 0.50 -12.29
N GLY A 61 11.59 0.79 -13.60
CA GLY A 61 11.88 -0.17 -14.65
C GLY A 61 10.67 -1.02 -15.08
N PRO A 62 10.83 -1.92 -16.06
CA PRO A 62 9.86 -2.99 -16.30
C PRO A 62 9.92 -3.98 -15.12
N ASP A 63 8.77 -4.55 -14.74
CA ASP A 63 8.69 -5.59 -13.71
C ASP A 63 9.30 -5.24 -12.33
N ALA A 64 9.44 -3.95 -12.00
CA ALA A 64 9.92 -3.49 -10.70
C ALA A 64 11.39 -3.84 -10.35
N VAL A 65 12.20 -4.19 -11.34
CA VAL A 65 13.63 -4.53 -11.15
C VAL A 65 14.52 -3.32 -10.85
N GLY A 66 14.00 -2.10 -10.98
CA GLY A 66 14.75 -0.86 -10.79
C GLY A 66 15.38 -0.30 -12.07
N SER A 67 15.94 0.90 -11.95
CA SER A 67 16.69 1.56 -13.02
C SER A 67 17.80 2.44 -12.44
N SER A 68 18.51 3.18 -13.31
CA SER A 68 19.43 4.23 -12.87
C SER A 68 18.74 5.39 -12.13
N PHE A 69 17.42 5.52 -12.24
CA PHE A 69 16.64 6.62 -11.65
C PHE A 69 15.98 6.25 -10.32
N ALA A 70 15.69 4.97 -10.06
CA ALA A 70 14.99 4.54 -8.85
C ALA A 70 15.31 3.06 -8.50
N PRO A 71 15.25 2.68 -7.20
CA PRO A 71 15.65 1.35 -6.75
C PRO A 71 14.69 0.24 -7.21
N SER A 72 15.15 -1.00 -7.10
CA SER A 72 14.32 -2.20 -7.27
C SER A 72 13.24 -2.26 -6.19
N LEU A 73 11.97 -2.29 -6.61
CA LEU A 73 10.87 -2.53 -5.66
C LEU A 73 10.78 -4.00 -5.29
N MET A 74 11.26 -4.92 -6.14
CA MET A 74 11.31 -6.35 -5.82
C MET A 74 12.18 -6.64 -4.58
N GLU A 75 13.27 -5.89 -4.43
CA GLU A 75 14.12 -6.00 -3.24
C GLU A 75 13.54 -5.20 -2.07
N SER A 76 13.08 -3.96 -2.32
CA SER A 76 12.56 -3.10 -1.26
C SER A 76 11.35 -3.70 -0.53
N LEU A 77 10.43 -4.35 -1.25
CA LEU A 77 9.21 -4.92 -0.67
C LEU A 77 9.46 -6.19 0.18
N ARG A 78 10.69 -6.69 0.24
CA ARG A 78 11.07 -7.80 1.14
C ARG A 78 11.26 -7.32 2.58
N ASP A 79 11.66 -6.06 2.73
CA ASP A 79 12.01 -5.45 4.01
C ASP A 79 10.93 -4.49 4.53
N LEU A 80 10.00 -4.07 3.65
CA LEU A 80 8.91 -3.16 4.00
C LEU A 80 7.65 -3.94 4.36
N ASP A 81 7.00 -3.55 5.45
CA ASP A 81 5.61 -3.92 5.70
C ASP A 81 4.63 -3.03 4.90
N GLU A 82 3.35 -3.38 4.95
CA GLU A 82 2.28 -2.69 4.20
C GLU A 82 2.12 -1.22 4.62
N ASP A 83 2.22 -0.91 5.91
CA ASP A 83 2.05 0.45 6.43
C ASP A 83 3.22 1.34 5.99
N GLN A 84 4.44 0.81 6.04
CA GLN A 84 5.63 1.48 5.55
C GLN A 84 5.56 1.73 4.04
N PHE A 85 5.13 0.73 3.26
CA PHE A 85 4.92 0.89 1.83
C PHE A 85 3.89 2.00 1.54
N ASN A 86 2.73 1.95 2.19
CA ASN A 86 1.66 2.93 1.99
C ASN A 86 2.12 4.34 2.37
N ASN A 87 2.83 4.49 3.48
CA ASN A 87 3.37 5.77 3.90
C ASN A 87 4.34 6.34 2.85
N ILE A 88 5.28 5.53 2.35
CA ILE A 88 6.22 5.95 1.29
C ILE A 88 5.48 6.35 0.01
N VAL A 89 4.46 5.60 -0.39
CA VAL A 89 3.70 5.90 -1.62
C VAL A 89 2.89 7.19 -1.49
N VAL A 90 2.30 7.44 -0.33
CA VAL A 90 1.45 8.61 -0.08
C VAL A 90 2.28 9.87 0.17
N ASN A 91 3.34 9.77 0.97
CA ASN A 91 4.11 10.92 1.46
C ASN A 91 5.46 11.10 0.76
N GLY A 92 5.91 10.13 -0.02
CA GLY A 92 7.23 10.11 -0.64
C GLY A 92 8.35 9.73 0.33
N ARG A 93 9.58 9.68 -0.21
CA ARG A 93 10.81 9.39 0.53
C ARG A 93 11.86 10.43 0.13
N ILE A 94 12.48 11.10 1.10
CA ILE A 94 13.57 12.07 0.86
C ILE A 94 14.85 11.48 1.44
N ASP A 95 15.93 11.46 0.66
CA ASP A 95 17.26 10.98 1.06
C ASP A 95 17.27 9.56 1.69
N GLY A 96 16.42 8.67 1.18
CA GLY A 96 16.31 7.32 1.73
C GLY A 96 15.64 7.25 3.11
N LYS A 97 14.97 8.31 3.59
CA LYS A 97 14.13 8.30 4.80
C LYS A 97 12.66 8.47 4.44
N ILE A 98 11.78 7.71 5.10
CA ILE A 98 10.32 7.78 4.91
C ILE A 98 9.88 9.22 5.21
N GLY A 99 9.14 9.82 4.29
CA GLY A 99 8.77 11.23 4.35
C GLY A 99 7.81 11.53 5.51
N PHE A 100 8.36 12.02 6.61
CA PHE A 100 7.81 13.14 7.36
C PHE A 100 8.95 14.15 7.47
N SER A 101 8.79 15.33 6.86
CA SER A 101 9.65 16.45 7.23
C SER A 101 9.07 16.97 8.54
N ASP A 102 9.84 16.96 9.64
CA ASP A 102 9.44 17.57 10.92
C ASP A 102 9.33 19.11 10.84
N ASP A 103 9.28 19.65 9.63
CA ASP A 103 9.32 21.06 9.28
C ASP A 103 8.13 21.37 8.36
N ASP A 104 6.97 21.62 8.99
CA ASP A 104 5.74 22.07 8.32
C ASP A 104 5.89 23.42 7.60
N SER A 105 7.04 24.11 7.77
CA SER A 105 7.32 25.40 7.11
C SER A 105 7.98 25.26 5.74
N LYS A 106 8.35 24.04 5.32
CA LYS A 106 8.82 23.78 3.95
C LYS A 106 7.72 23.10 3.14
N PRO A 107 7.26 23.70 2.02
CA PRO A 107 6.41 22.97 1.09
C PRO A 107 7.16 21.72 0.63
N ALA A 108 6.47 20.57 0.60
CA ALA A 108 6.96 19.34 0.00
C ALA A 108 7.59 19.70 -1.34
N ALA A 109 8.92 19.58 -1.42
CA ALA A 109 9.68 20.32 -2.41
C ALA A 109 9.23 19.93 -3.82
N SER A 110 8.50 20.85 -4.45
CA SER A 110 8.42 20.99 -5.90
C SER A 110 9.83 21.29 -6.39
N GLN A 111 10.68 20.28 -6.50
CA GLN A 111 11.91 20.39 -7.27
C GLN A 111 11.58 20.11 -8.73
N SER A 112 10.96 21.11 -9.34
CA SER A 112 11.12 21.37 -10.76
C SER A 112 12.59 21.73 -11.02
N GLY A 113 13.39 20.76 -11.48
CA GLY A 113 14.52 21.01 -12.36
C GLY A 113 14.17 20.33 -13.68
N ALA A 114 13.75 21.02 -14.75
CA ALA A 114 14.50 22.01 -15.53
C ALA A 114 15.89 21.47 -15.89
N GLY A 115 16.08 21.26 -17.19
CA GLY A 115 17.15 20.44 -17.74
C GLY A 115 18.54 21.05 -17.67
N GLU A 116 19.51 20.19 -17.92
CA GLU A 116 20.57 20.30 -18.93
C GLU A 116 20.80 18.89 -19.50
#